data_AF-A0A4P5ZBS6-F1
#
_entry.id   AF-A0A4P5ZBS6-F1
#
_cell.length_a   1.000
_cell.length_b   1.000
_cell.length_c   1.000
_cell.angle_alpha   90.00
_cell.angle_beta   90.00
_cell.angle_gamma   90.00
#
_symmetry.space_group_name_H-M   'P 1'
#
loop_
_entity.id
_entity.type
_entity.pdbx_description
1 polymer ?
#
loop_
_entity_poly.entity_id
_entity_poly.type
_entity_poly.pdbx_seq_one_letter_code
_entity_poly.pdbx_strand_id
1 'polypeptide(L)'
;MTIENLEAQVMALPRDSQAILLSRLLKHLGQSREIDPEVTAIWSEEAQRRDREMDSGEVIGIPAEQVFDRRGKELYENVIRAQVETPENIGKIISINVETGEYEIGEDLVVTSGKLQAKQANAIIWAERIGFDAVYAVGGTLVRTA
;
A
#
# COMPACT_ATOMS: atom_id res chain seq x y z
N MET A 1 33.05 -20.46 -24.53
CA MET A 1 31.77 -20.83 -23.88
C MET A 1 30.67 -20.14 -24.66
N THR A 2 29.62 -20.84 -25.09
CA THR A 2 28.52 -20.26 -25.88
C THR A 2 27.35 -19.87 -24.97
N ILE A 3 26.43 -19.04 -25.47
CA ILE A 3 25.24 -18.60 -24.72
C ILE A 3 24.34 -19.80 -24.43
N GLU A 4 24.18 -20.70 -25.39
CA GLU A 4 23.35 -21.89 -25.28
C GLU A 4 23.87 -22.82 -24.17
N ASN A 5 25.19 -22.97 -24.06
CA ASN A 5 25.81 -23.76 -22.99
C ASN A 5 25.67 -23.10 -21.62
N LEU A 6 25.60 -21.77 -21.55
CA LEU A 6 25.35 -21.01 -20.34
C LEU A 6 23.89 -21.12 -19.90
N GLU A 7 22.95 -20.96 -20.84
CA GLU A 7 21.52 -21.12 -20.59
C GLU A 7 21.21 -22.52 -20.07
N ALA A 8 21.75 -23.56 -20.68
CA ALA A 8 21.58 -24.93 -20.21
C ALA A 8 22.07 -25.12 -18.76
N GLN A 9 23.21 -24.51 -18.41
CA GLN A 9 23.76 -24.57 -17.05
C GLN A 9 22.90 -23.80 -16.04
N VAL A 10 22.41 -22.63 -16.41
CA VAL A 10 21.52 -21.82 -15.56
C VAL A 10 20.19 -22.53 -15.33
N MET A 11 19.60 -23.10 -16.39
CA MET A 11 18.34 -23.85 -16.30
C MET A 11 18.48 -25.13 -15.47
N ALA A 12 19.67 -25.70 -15.36
CA ALA A 12 19.96 -26.85 -14.50
C ALA A 12 20.10 -26.51 -13.01
N LEU A 13 20.21 -25.23 -12.64
CA LEU A 13 20.28 -24.81 -11.23
C LEU A 13 18.92 -24.97 -10.52
N PRO A 14 18.91 -25.12 -9.19
CA PRO A 14 17.69 -24.98 -8.38
C PRO A 14 17.01 -23.62 -8.61
N ARG A 15 15.67 -23.56 -8.50
CA ARG A 15 14.89 -22.32 -8.74
C ARG A 15 15.39 -21.12 -7.93
N ASP A 16 15.76 -21.32 -6.67
CA ASP A 16 16.24 -20.23 -5.82
C ASP A 16 17.58 -19.67 -6.32
N SER A 17 18.48 -20.54 -6.78
CA SER A 17 19.75 -20.14 -7.39
C SER A 17 19.56 -19.42 -8.73
N GLN A 18 18.56 -19.83 -9.52
CA GLN A 18 18.18 -19.10 -10.75
C GLN A 18 17.68 -17.69 -10.43
N ALA A 19 16.81 -17.54 -9.43
CA ALA A 19 16.29 -16.25 -8.99
C ALA A 19 17.40 -15.32 -8.47
N ILE A 20 18.35 -15.87 -7.69
CA ILE A 20 19.52 -15.13 -7.20
C ILE A 20 20.40 -14.67 -8.36
N LEU A 21 20.67 -15.56 -9.34
CA LEU A 21 21.48 -15.20 -10.49
C LEU A 21 20.79 -14.14 -11.36
N LEU A 22 19.49 -14.28 -11.62
CA LEU A 22 18.68 -13.29 -12.33
C LEU A 22 18.73 -11.94 -11.64
N SER A 23 18.52 -11.88 -10.32
CA SER A 23 18.58 -10.65 -9.54
C SER A 23 19.96 -9.96 -9.67
N ARG A 24 21.06 -10.73 -9.59
CA ARG A 24 22.42 -10.20 -9.77
C ARG A 24 22.66 -9.68 -11.19
N LEU A 25 22.19 -10.41 -12.20
CA LEU A 25 22.32 -10.00 -13.61
C LEU A 25 21.50 -8.74 -13.89
N LEU A 26 20.25 -8.66 -13.43
CA LEU A 26 19.42 -7.46 -13.55
C LEU A 26 20.06 -6.26 -12.85
N LYS A 27 20.64 -6.45 -11.67
CA LYS A 27 21.38 -5.40 -10.96
C LYS A 27 22.61 -4.93 -11.75
N HIS A 28 23.40 -5.85 -12.31
CA HIS A 28 24.59 -5.53 -13.09
C HIS A 28 24.25 -4.85 -14.43
N LEU A 29 23.21 -5.32 -15.11
CA LEU A 29 22.72 -4.74 -16.36
C LEU A 29 22.06 -3.37 -16.13
N GLY A 30 21.33 -3.21 -15.02
CA GLY A 30 20.76 -1.94 -14.58
C GLY A 30 21.81 -0.91 -14.15
N GLN A 31 23.01 -1.35 -13.75
CA GLN A 31 24.16 -0.47 -13.51
C GLN A 31 24.88 -0.06 -14.80
N SER A 32 24.79 -0.87 -15.85
CA SER A 32 25.52 -0.66 -17.12
C SER A 32 24.73 0.15 -18.15
N ARG A 33 23.43 0.36 -17.94
CA ARG A 33 22.62 1.30 -18.72
C ARG A 33 22.45 2.57 -17.90
N GLU A 34 23.22 3.61 -18.22
CA GLU A 34 22.69 4.97 -18.05
C GLU A 34 21.31 4.97 -18.72
N ILE A 35 20.28 5.46 -18.01
CA ILE A 35 18.97 5.64 -18.62
C ILE A 35 19.21 6.43 -19.90
N ASP A 36 18.71 5.91 -21.02
CA ASP A 36 18.88 6.53 -22.34
C ASP A 36 18.65 8.05 -22.20
N PRO A 37 19.61 8.90 -22.60
CA PRO A 37 19.46 10.35 -22.47
C PRO A 37 18.17 10.88 -23.08
N GLU A 38 17.68 10.25 -24.16
CA GLU A 38 16.39 10.58 -24.79
C GLU A 38 15.23 10.26 -23.85
N VAL A 39 15.24 9.08 -23.22
CA VAL A 39 14.23 8.69 -22.21
C VAL A 39 14.27 9.64 -21.02
N THR A 40 15.47 9.98 -20.52
CA THR A 40 15.64 10.93 -19.41
C THR A 40 15.06 12.30 -19.75
N ALA A 41 15.26 12.79 -20.97
CA ALA A 41 14.70 14.05 -21.46
C ALA A 41 13.16 13.98 -21.50
N ILE A 42 12.59 12.93 -22.10
CA ILE A 42 11.12 12.75 -22.19
C ILE A 42 10.47 12.72 -20.80
N TRP A 43 11.05 11.96 -19.85
CA TRP A 43 10.52 11.91 -18.48
C TRP A 43 10.65 13.26 -17.76
N SER A 44 11.73 14.01 -18.00
CA SER A 44 11.92 15.34 -17.41
C SER A 44 10.91 16.35 -17.97
N GLU A 45 10.66 16.33 -19.27
CA GLU A 45 9.66 17.18 -19.93
C GLU A 45 8.25 16.86 -19.42
N GLU A 46 7.91 15.57 -19.29
CA GLU A 46 6.62 15.13 -18.77
C GLU A 46 6.42 15.52 -17.30
N ALA A 47 7.45 15.37 -16.46
CA ALA A 47 7.37 15.79 -15.06
C ALA A 47 7.15 17.31 -14.94
N GLN A 48 7.94 18.11 -15.67
CA GLN A 48 7.77 19.56 -15.70
C GLN A 48 6.40 19.99 -16.24
N ARG A 49 5.87 19.27 -17.23
CA ARG A 49 4.53 19.52 -17.76
C ARG A 49 3.47 19.29 -16.68
N ARG A 50 3.52 18.15 -15.98
CA ARG A 50 2.57 17.84 -14.90
C ARG A 50 2.66 18.80 -13.73
N ASP A 51 3.86 19.18 -13.32
CA ASP A 51 4.05 20.17 -12.26
C ASP A 51 3.41 21.52 -12.65
N ARG A 52 3.63 21.98 -13.90
CA ARG A 52 2.97 23.20 -14.41
C ARG A 52 1.46 23.09 -14.44
N GLU A 53 0.91 21.96 -14.88
CA GLU A 53 -0.53 21.72 -14.91
C GLU A 53 -1.16 21.67 -13.51
N MET A 54 -0.45 21.11 -12.53
CA MET A 54 -0.88 21.11 -11.13
C MET A 54 -0.80 22.51 -10.52
N ASP A 55 0.31 23.23 -10.72
CA ASP A 55 0.51 24.58 -10.20
C ASP A 55 -0.47 25.60 -10.80
N SER A 56 -0.81 25.44 -12.08
CA SER A 56 -1.79 26.29 -12.77
C SER A 56 -3.24 25.98 -12.40
N GLY A 57 -3.49 24.81 -11.79
CA GLY A 57 -4.83 24.30 -11.50
C GLY A 57 -5.56 23.71 -12.70
N GLU A 58 -4.90 23.54 -13.85
CA GLU A 58 -5.43 22.80 -15.00
C GLU A 58 -5.69 21.33 -14.64
N VAL A 59 -4.84 20.76 -13.78
CA VAL A 59 -5.00 19.43 -13.18
C VAL A 59 -5.18 19.56 -11.67
N ILE A 60 -6.31 19.07 -11.16
CA ILE A 60 -6.59 19.01 -9.73
C ILE A 60 -6.24 17.60 -9.22
N GLY A 61 -5.27 17.53 -8.32
CA GLY A 61 -4.92 16.29 -7.62
C GLY A 61 -6.03 15.82 -6.68
N ILE A 62 -6.06 14.52 -6.40
CA ILE A 62 -6.92 13.96 -5.34
C ILE A 62 -6.16 14.10 -4.00
N PRO A 63 -6.74 14.71 -2.96
CA PRO A 63 -6.12 14.77 -1.65
C PRO A 63 -5.79 13.38 -1.12
N ALA A 64 -4.60 13.22 -0.54
CA ALA A 64 -4.13 11.93 -0.04
C ALA A 64 -5.10 11.31 0.98
N GLU A 65 -5.68 12.13 1.86
CA GLU A 65 -6.70 11.70 2.82
C GLU A 65 -7.90 11.02 2.15
N GLN A 66 -8.39 11.55 1.03
CA GLN A 66 -9.50 10.93 0.29
C GLN A 66 -9.10 9.60 -0.36
N VAL A 67 -7.86 9.51 -0.84
CA VAL A 67 -7.34 8.26 -1.41
C VAL A 67 -7.24 7.18 -0.32
N PHE A 68 -6.71 7.54 0.85
CA PHE A 68 -6.54 6.62 1.97
C PHE A 68 -7.86 6.22 2.61
N ASP A 69 -8.79 7.15 2.77
CA ASP A 69 -10.14 6.86 3.28
C ASP A 69 -10.89 5.90 2.36
N ARG A 70 -10.90 6.17 1.05
CA ARG A 70 -11.52 5.26 0.08
C ARG A 70 -10.92 3.86 0.15
N ARG A 71 -9.59 3.75 0.14
CA ARG A 71 -8.91 2.46 0.15
C ARG A 71 -9.10 1.71 1.46
N GLY A 72 -9.05 2.41 2.60
CA GLY A 72 -9.32 1.81 3.92
C GLY A 72 -10.74 1.27 4.02
N LYS A 73 -11.72 2.06 3.56
CA LYS A 73 -13.12 1.64 3.48
C LYS A 73 -13.32 0.44 2.56
N GLU A 74 -12.74 0.44 1.37
CA GLU A 74 -12.82 -0.69 0.44
C GLU A 74 -12.22 -1.98 1.03
N LEU A 75 -11.11 -1.88 1.76
CA LEU A 75 -10.52 -3.00 2.49
C LEU A 75 -11.47 -3.52 3.57
N TYR A 76 -12.05 -2.62 4.36
CA TYR A 76 -13.03 -3.01 5.37
C TYR A 76 -14.22 -3.71 4.73
N GLU A 77 -14.95 -3.03 3.85
CA GLU A 77 -16.22 -3.50 3.29
C GLU A 77 -16.08 -4.80 2.49
N ASN A 78 -15.06 -4.89 1.63
CA ASN A 78 -14.98 -5.98 0.65
C ASN A 78 -14.14 -7.18 1.12
N VAL A 79 -13.23 -6.97 2.07
CA VAL A 79 -12.25 -8.01 2.45
C VAL A 79 -12.42 -8.44 3.91
N ILE A 80 -12.60 -7.48 4.82
CA ILE A 80 -12.43 -7.73 6.26
C ILE A 80 -13.79 -7.89 6.96
N ARG A 81 -14.80 -7.10 6.58
CA ARG A 81 -16.09 -6.96 7.28
C ARG A 81 -16.76 -8.28 7.60
N ALA A 82 -16.85 -9.18 6.61
CA ALA A 82 -17.50 -10.49 6.75
C ALA A 82 -16.83 -11.40 7.81
N GLN A 83 -15.57 -11.13 8.16
CA GLN A 83 -14.79 -11.90 9.12
C GLN A 83 -14.82 -11.29 10.52
N VAL A 84 -15.01 -9.97 10.62
CA VAL A 84 -14.81 -9.23 11.88
C VAL A 84 -16.08 -8.69 12.51
N GLU A 85 -17.19 -8.56 11.77
CA GLU A 85 -18.50 -8.17 12.32
C GLU A 85 -19.17 -9.35 13.04
N THR A 86 -18.53 -9.85 14.10
CA THR A 86 -19.08 -10.87 15.00
C THR A 86 -19.68 -10.23 16.26
N PRO A 87 -20.57 -10.92 16.99
CA PRO A 87 -21.13 -10.42 18.25
C PRO A 87 -20.07 -9.97 19.27
N GLU A 88 -18.92 -10.62 19.30
CA GLU A 88 -17.81 -10.33 20.22
C GLU A 88 -16.99 -9.12 19.81
N ASN A 89 -17.05 -8.72 18.54
CA ASN A 89 -16.24 -7.64 17.98
C ASN A 89 -17.04 -6.37 17.71
N ILE A 90 -18.36 -6.47 17.59
CA ILE A 90 -19.24 -5.30 17.45
C ILE A 90 -18.93 -4.28 18.55
N GLY A 91 -18.75 -3.03 18.15
CA GLY A 91 -18.42 -1.92 19.04
C GLY A 91 -16.95 -1.80 19.41
N LYS A 92 -16.07 -2.74 19.04
CA LYS A 92 -14.61 -2.55 19.11
C LYS A 92 -14.12 -1.69 17.96
N ILE A 93 -12.94 -1.11 18.14
CA ILE A 93 -12.22 -0.38 17.11
C ILE A 93 -11.39 -1.37 16.30
N ILE A 94 -11.46 -1.24 14.97
CA ILE A 94 -10.53 -1.87 14.05
C ILE A 94 -9.63 -0.80 13.46
N SER A 95 -8.32 -1.02 13.51
CA SER A 95 -7.31 -0.23 12.80
C SER A 95 -6.75 -1.08 11.68
N ILE A 96 -6.61 -0.52 10.48
CA ILE A 96 -6.19 -1.20 9.26
C ILE A 96 -5.01 -0.45 8.65
N ASN A 97 -3.91 -1.13 8.38
CA ASN A 97 -2.85 -0.62 7.54
C ASN A 97 -3.34 -0.61 6.10
N VAL A 98 -3.58 0.58 5.54
CA VAL A 98 -4.16 0.79 4.21
C VAL A 98 -3.28 0.19 3.10
N GLU A 99 -1.97 0.11 3.31
CA GLU A 99 -1.02 -0.41 2.33
C GLU A 99 -1.09 -1.93 2.23
N THR A 100 -1.17 -2.63 3.37
CA THR A 100 -0.99 -4.08 3.44
C THR A 100 -2.29 -4.85 3.69
N GLY A 101 -3.32 -4.19 4.23
CA GLY A 101 -4.56 -4.83 4.71
C GLY A 101 -4.41 -5.53 6.07
N GLU A 102 -3.24 -5.48 6.71
CA GLU A 102 -3.09 -5.95 8.09
C GLU A 102 -3.95 -5.11 9.04
N TYR A 103 -4.60 -5.77 10.01
CA TYR A 103 -5.49 -5.08 10.94
C TYR A 103 -5.32 -5.54 12.39
N GLU A 104 -5.69 -4.67 13.31
CA GLU A 104 -5.72 -4.91 14.75
C GLU A 104 -7.09 -4.50 15.28
N ILE A 105 -7.68 -5.32 16.16
CA ILE A 105 -8.96 -5.04 16.80
C ILE A 105 -8.74 -4.84 18.30
N GLY A 106 -9.39 -3.84 18.88
CA GLY A 106 -9.28 -3.53 20.31
C GLY A 106 -10.23 -2.43 20.75
N GLU A 107 -10.15 -2.05 22.02
CA GLU A 107 -11.02 -1.01 22.59
C GLU A 107 -10.46 0.41 22.40
N ASP A 108 -9.17 0.52 22.17
CA ASP A 108 -8.44 1.79 22.12
C ASP A 108 -7.75 1.97 20.75
N LEU A 109 -8.04 3.11 20.12
CA LEU A 109 -7.51 3.47 18.81
C LEU A 109 -5.99 3.64 18.82
N VAL A 110 -5.45 4.28 19.87
CA VAL A 110 -4.01 4.54 20.01
C VAL A 110 -3.26 3.23 20.17
N VAL A 111 -3.80 2.29 20.95
CA VAL A 111 -3.21 0.96 21.15
C VAL A 111 -3.22 0.15 19.86
N THR A 112 -4.36 0.04 19.19
CA THR A 112 -4.47 -0.73 17.93
C THR A 112 -3.59 -0.13 16.83
N SER A 113 -3.56 1.19 16.72
CA SER A 113 -2.68 1.89 15.77
C SER A 113 -1.21 1.72 16.10
N GLY A 114 -0.84 1.83 17.38
CA GLY A 114 0.54 1.66 17.84
C GLY A 114 1.09 0.26 17.54
N LYS A 115 0.26 -0.79 17.62
CA LYS A 115 0.66 -2.15 17.24
C LYS A 115 1.00 -2.26 15.75
N LEU A 116 0.23 -1.61 14.87
CA LEU A 116 0.53 -1.58 13.44
C LEU A 116 1.79 -0.75 13.15
N GLN A 117 1.94 0.40 13.80
CA GLN A 117 3.13 1.26 13.65
C GLN A 117 4.41 0.60 14.18
N ALA A 118 4.30 -0.26 15.19
CA ALA A 118 5.44 -1.06 15.67
C ALA A 118 5.93 -2.08 14.62
N LYS A 119 5.05 -2.56 13.74
CA LYS A 119 5.42 -3.42 12.60
C LYS A 119 5.98 -2.59 11.43
N GLN A 120 5.35 -1.44 11.16
CA GLN A 120 5.74 -0.52 10.09
C GLN A 120 5.57 0.94 10.54
N ALA A 121 6.69 1.61 10.82
CA ALA A 121 6.69 2.94 11.45
C ALA A 121 5.93 4.02 10.66
N ASN A 122 5.86 3.89 9.33
CA ASN A 122 5.15 4.80 8.43
C ASN A 122 3.80 4.26 7.94
N ALA A 123 3.20 3.30 8.65
CA ALA A 123 1.91 2.73 8.29
C ALA A 123 0.84 3.83 8.22
N ILE A 124 0.13 3.89 7.08
CA ILE A 124 -1.06 4.72 6.91
C ILE A 124 -2.23 3.94 7.51
N ILE A 125 -2.80 4.46 8.59
CA ILE A 125 -3.83 3.75 9.36
C ILE A 125 -5.19 4.38 9.10
N TRP A 126 -6.12 3.53 8.66
CA TRP A 126 -7.52 3.84 8.60
C TRP A 126 -8.23 3.06 9.71
N ALA A 127 -9.22 3.66 10.37
CA ALA A 127 -9.88 3.03 11.50
C ALA A 127 -11.39 3.30 11.54
N GLU A 128 -12.13 2.30 12.02
CA GLU A 128 -13.57 2.37 12.21
C GLU A 128 -13.97 1.67 13.52
N ARG A 129 -15.18 1.95 14.02
CA ARG A 129 -15.80 1.13 15.07
C ARG A 129 -16.73 0.11 14.41
N ILE A 130 -16.44 -1.17 14.64
CA ILE A 130 -17.10 -2.29 13.97
C ILE A 130 -18.62 -2.23 14.19
N GLY A 131 -19.35 -2.03 13.08
CA GLY A 131 -20.81 -1.97 13.02
C GLY A 131 -21.44 -0.67 13.54
N PHE A 132 -20.71 0.44 13.54
CA PHE A 132 -21.21 1.78 13.88
C PHE A 132 -20.84 2.81 12.79
N ASP A 133 -21.50 3.95 12.80
CA ASP A 133 -21.34 5.03 11.81
C ASP A 133 -20.12 5.94 12.04
N ALA A 134 -19.46 5.81 13.19
CA ALA A 134 -18.29 6.58 13.57
C ALA A 134 -17.40 5.85 14.58
N VAL A 135 -16.12 6.23 14.65
CA VAL A 135 -15.18 5.73 15.67
C VAL A 135 -15.52 6.26 17.06
N TYR A 136 -15.83 7.56 17.16
CA TYR A 136 -16.22 8.26 18.39
C TYR A 136 -17.34 9.26 18.12
N ALA A 137 -18.14 9.56 19.13
CA ALA A 137 -19.11 10.65 19.10
C ALA A 137 -18.70 11.74 20.09
N VAL A 138 -18.79 13.00 19.66
CA VAL A 138 -18.57 14.18 20.53
C VAL A 138 -19.90 14.91 20.65
N GLY A 139 -20.51 14.87 21.85
CA GLY A 139 -21.80 15.51 22.11
C GLY A 139 -23.02 14.84 21.46
N GLY A 140 -22.86 13.63 20.91
CA GLY A 140 -23.92 12.84 20.26
C GLY A 140 -23.86 11.36 20.62
N THR A 141 -24.57 10.52 19.86
CA THR A 141 -24.60 9.06 20.06
C THR A 141 -24.17 8.35 18.78
N LEU A 142 -23.40 7.28 18.93
CA LEU A 142 -23.03 6.39 17.82
C LEU A 142 -24.25 5.61 17.34
N VAL A 143 -24.44 5.54 16.03
CA VAL A 143 -25.56 4.83 15.40
C VAL A 143 -25.07 3.50 14.85
N ARG A 144 -25.81 2.42 15.12
CA ARG A 144 -25.55 1.11 14.52
C ARG A 144 -25.86 1.18 13.03
N THR A 145 -24.93 0.72 12.20
CA THR A 145 -25.07 0.70 10.73
C THR A 145 -25.63 -0.63 10.20
N ALA A 146 -25.86 -1.60 11.10
CA ALA A 146 -26.55 -2.88 10.86
C ALA A 146 -27.16 -3.45 12.15
#